data_AF-A0A402TRY1-F1
#
_entry.id   AF-A0A402TRY1-F1
#
_cell.length_a   1.000
_cell.length_b   1.000
_cell.length_c   1.000
_cell.angle_alpha   90.00
_cell.angle_beta   90.00
_cell.angle_gamma   90.00
#
_symmetry.space_group_name_H-M   'P 1'
#
loop_
_entity.id
_entity.type
_entity.pdbx_description
1 polymer ?
#
loop_
_entity_poly.entity_id
_entity_poly.type
_entity_poly.pdbx_seq_one_letter_code
_entity_poly.pdbx_strand_id
1 'polypeptide(L)'
;MSRPQGRTCRYCGCRSIIERTEWKTESKTDVANLYVRCTNLECGHTWVEGVTYLYTLVPSALKDGVVRLLLDRLKPEERQMALDLLMKDGA
;
A
#
# COMPACT_ATOMS: atom_id res chain seq x y z
N MET A 1 14.20 16.21 1.57
CA MET A 1 14.49 14.87 2.12
C MET A 1 13.25 14.38 2.86
N SER A 2 12.54 13.37 2.35
CA SER A 2 11.36 12.82 3.03
C SER A 2 11.79 12.07 4.28
N ARG A 3 11.31 12.52 5.45
CA ARG A 3 11.55 11.86 6.73
C ARG A 3 11.06 10.41 6.64
N PRO A 4 11.81 9.40 7.16
CA PRO A 4 11.30 8.03 7.18
C PRO A 4 9.97 8.01 7.97
N GLN A 5 8.90 7.56 7.32
CA GLN A 5 7.53 7.54 7.85
C GLN A 5 7.34 6.38 8.84
N GLY A 6 8.23 6.28 9.83
CA GLY A 6 8.15 5.30 10.91
C GLY A 6 7.21 5.74 12.02
N ARG A 7 6.50 4.80 12.63
CA ARG A 7 5.71 5.04 13.86
C ARG A 7 6.64 5.54 14.96
N THR A 8 6.24 6.63 15.61
CA THR A 8 7.04 7.36 16.59
C THR A 8 6.23 7.47 17.88
N CYS A 9 6.87 7.22 19.02
CA CYS A 9 6.22 7.33 20.32
C CYS A 9 5.89 8.80 20.63
N ARG A 10 4.63 9.07 21.00
CA ARG A 10 4.15 10.41 21.36
C ARG A 10 4.79 11.03 22.62
N TYR A 11 5.41 10.21 23.47
CA TYR A 11 5.99 10.67 24.74
C TYR A 11 7.48 10.98 24.64
N CYS A 12 8.27 10.12 23.98
CA CYS A 12 9.73 10.28 23.91
C CYS A 12 10.27 10.54 22.50
N GLY A 13 9.45 10.47 21.45
CA GLY A 13 9.89 10.67 20.07
C GLY A 13 10.76 9.55 19.51
N CYS A 14 11.03 8.47 20.26
CA CYS A 14 11.76 7.32 19.76
C CYS A 14 10.93 6.48 18.77
N ARG A 15 11.61 5.70 17.94
CA ARG A 15 10.99 4.76 17.00
C ARG A 15 10.16 3.72 17.74
N SER A 16 9.14 3.19 17.07
CA SER A 16 8.25 2.18 17.63
C SER A 16 8.09 1.00 16.68
N ILE A 17 7.79 -0.17 17.23
CA ILE A 17 7.68 -1.43 16.49
C ILE A 17 6.29 -2.03 16.69
N ILE A 18 5.80 -2.73 15.67
CA ILE A 18 4.55 -3.51 15.76
C ILE A 18 4.91 -4.87 16.35
N GLU A 19 4.29 -5.25 17.46
CA GLU A 19 4.47 -6.57 18.10
C GLU A 19 3.45 -7.57 17.60
N ARG A 20 2.21 -7.12 17.37
CA ARG A 20 1.12 -7.96 16.91
C ARG A 20 0.20 -7.20 15.97
N THR A 21 -0.24 -7.88 14.92
CA THR A 21 -1.31 -7.40 14.04
C THR A 21 -2.55 -8.25 14.28
N GLU A 22 -3.66 -7.61 14.59
CA GLU A 22 -4.98 -8.25 14.74
C GLU A 22 -5.85 -7.82 13.55
N TRP A 23 -5.88 -8.68 12.53
CA TRP A 23 -6.69 -8.46 11.34
C TRP A 23 -8.18 -8.57 11.66
N LYS A 24 -8.97 -7.62 11.14
CA LYS A 24 -10.42 -7.58 11.29
C LYS A 24 -11.15 -8.12 10.05
N THR A 25 -10.45 -8.22 8.92
CA THR A 25 -10.96 -8.83 7.68
C THR A 25 -10.38 -10.22 7.47
N GLU A 26 -11.18 -11.15 6.97
CA GLU A 26 -10.74 -12.53 6.63
C GLU A 26 -9.60 -12.53 5.60
N SER A 27 -9.67 -11.63 4.62
CA SER A 27 -8.63 -11.40 3.60
C SER A 27 -7.30 -10.85 4.14
N LYS A 28 -7.24 -10.44 5.42
CA LYS A 28 -6.06 -9.85 6.07
C LYS A 28 -5.38 -8.73 5.28
N THR A 29 -6.16 -7.81 4.72
CA THR A 29 -5.64 -6.76 3.82
C THR A 29 -6.13 -5.37 4.18
N ASP A 30 -7.39 -5.20 4.56
CA ASP A 30 -7.99 -3.86 4.59
C ASP A 30 -8.05 -3.24 5.98
N VAL A 31 -8.35 -4.01 7.03
CA VAL A 31 -8.57 -3.46 8.38
C VAL A 31 -7.83 -4.26 9.44
N ALA A 32 -7.08 -3.57 10.30
CA ALA A 32 -6.38 -4.19 11.42
C ALA A 32 -6.20 -3.26 12.62
N ASN A 33 -6.08 -3.87 13.81
CA ASN A 33 -5.50 -3.23 14.97
C ASN A 33 -4.03 -3.63 15.10
N LEU A 34 -3.14 -2.65 15.23
CA LEU A 34 -1.71 -2.84 15.43
C LEU A 34 -1.38 -2.61 16.89
N TYR A 35 -0.81 -3.61 17.54
CA TYR A 35 -0.26 -3.49 18.89
C TYR A 35 1.19 -3.05 18.75
N VAL A 36 1.51 -1.87 19.27
CA VAL A 36 2.75 -1.16 19.03
C VAL A 36 3.47 -0.89 20.35
N ARG A 37 4.79 -0.98 20.35
CA ARG A 37 5.64 -0.67 21.51
C ARG A 37 6.78 0.29 21.14
N CYS A 38 7.07 1.21 22.06
CA CYS A 38 8.24 2.08 22.00
C CYS A 38 9.54 1.28 22.11
N THR A 39 10.55 1.62 21.31
CA THR A 39 11.88 0.99 21.38
C THR A 39 12.71 1.46 22.57
N ASN A 40 12.42 2.64 23.11
CA ASN A 40 13.06 3.11 24.34
C ASN A 40 12.48 2.37 25.56
N LEU A 41 13.33 1.54 26.19
CA LEU A 41 12.96 0.73 27.35
C LEU A 41 12.55 1.57 28.56
N GLU A 42 13.17 2.73 28.78
CA GLU A 42 12.80 3.63 29.87
C GLU A 42 11.42 4.26 29.63
N CYS A 43 11.07 4.50 28.37
CA CYS A 43 9.76 5.02 28.03
C CYS A 43 8.66 3.97 28.22
N GLY A 44 8.90 2.72 27.83
CA GLY A 44 8.00 1.58 28.05
C GLY A 44 6.61 1.66 27.39
N HIS A 45 6.29 2.75 26.69
CA HIS A 45 4.95 3.00 26.17
C HIS A 45 4.51 1.95 25.14
N THR A 46 3.34 1.37 25.36
CA THR A 46 2.63 0.45 24.46
C THR A 46 1.26 1.02 24.15
N TRP A 47 0.77 0.80 22.92
CA TRP A 47 -0.54 1.29 22.50
C TRP A 47 -1.08 0.48 21.33
N VAL A 48 -2.36 0.73 20.99
CA VAL A 48 -3.04 0.13 19.84
C VAL A 48 -3.36 1.23 18.83
N GLU A 49 -3.06 0.99 17.55
CA GLU A 49 -3.44 1.84 16.43
C GLU A 49 -4.39 1.10 15.49
N GLY A 50 -5.51 1.72 15.12
CA GLY A 50 -6.36 1.22 14.04
C GLY A 50 -5.81 1.66 12.68
N VAL A 51 -5.72 0.73 11.74
CA VAL A 51 -5.39 1.01 10.33
C VAL A 51 -6.48 0.47 9.42
N THR A 52 -6.85 1.29 8.43
CA THR A 52 -7.90 0.97 7.45
C THR A 52 -7.45 1.42 6.07
N TYR A 53 -7.54 0.53 5.09
CA TYR A 53 -7.42 0.87 3.68
C TYR A 53 -8.54 1.84 3.29
N LEU A 54 -8.19 2.91 2.60
CA LEU A 54 -9.14 3.94 2.18
C LEU A 54 -9.46 3.83 0.70
N TYR A 55 -8.51 4.18 -0.15
CA TYR A 55 -8.65 4.12 -1.60
C TYR A 55 -7.28 4.05 -2.27
N THR A 56 -7.27 3.58 -3.51
CA THR A 56 -6.07 3.46 -4.32
C THR A 56 -5.81 4.76 -5.06
N LEU A 57 -4.63 5.36 -4.84
CA LEU A 57 -4.18 6.53 -5.61
C LEU A 57 -3.69 6.14 -7.01
N VAL A 58 -2.92 5.06 -7.10
CA VAL A 58 -2.39 4.50 -8.36
C VAL A 58 -2.63 2.99 -8.34
N PRO A 59 -3.36 2.42 -9.32
CA PRO A 59 -3.61 0.98 -9.39
C PRO A 59 -2.34 0.15 -9.39
N SER A 60 -2.40 -1.03 -8.77
CA SER A 60 -1.30 -1.99 -8.82
C SER A 60 -1.05 -2.47 -10.25
N ALA A 61 0.22 -2.45 -10.68
CA ALA A 61 0.61 -3.03 -11.97
C ALA A 61 0.34 -4.54 -12.07
N LEU A 62 0.16 -5.22 -10.93
CA LEU A 62 -0.14 -6.66 -10.83
C LEU A 62 -1.61 -7.00 -11.09
N LYS A 63 -2.52 -6.02 -11.12
CA LYS A 63 -3.96 -6.23 -11.34
C LYS A 63 -4.39 -5.42 -12.56
N ASP A 64 -4.48 -6.07 -13.73
CA ASP A 64 -4.81 -5.49 -15.05
C ASP A 64 -3.96 -4.30 -15.53
N GLY A 65 -3.08 -3.79 -14.68
CA GLY A 65 -1.93 -2.95 -14.98
C GLY A 65 -2.21 -1.61 -15.65
N VAL A 66 -1.12 -0.86 -15.81
CA VAL A 66 -1.06 0.37 -16.61
C VAL A 66 -1.59 0.13 -18.03
N VAL A 67 -1.45 -1.09 -18.55
CA VAL A 67 -1.93 -1.48 -19.88
C VAL A 67 -3.45 -1.32 -20.00
N ARG A 68 -4.26 -1.85 -19.07
CA ARG A 68 -5.71 -1.68 -19.13
C ARG A 68 -6.13 -0.22 -18.94
N LEU A 69 -5.45 0.51 -18.05
CA LEU A 69 -5.66 1.96 -17.89
C LEU A 69 -5.39 2.74 -19.19
N LEU A 70 -4.35 2.37 -19.93
CA LEU A 70 -4.01 2.99 -21.22
C LEU A 70 -5.02 2.59 -22.30
N LEU A 71 -5.41 1.31 -22.37
CA LEU A 71 -6.42 0.80 -23.31
C LEU A 71 -7.79 1.45 -23.09
N ASP A 72 -8.17 1.74 -21.85
CA ASP A 72 -9.41 2.43 -21.52
C ASP A 72 -9.43 3.89 -21.99
N ARG A 73 -8.26 4.50 -22.23
CA ARG A 73 -8.14 5.86 -22.77
C ARG A 73 -8.12 5.92 -24.31
N LEU A 74 -7.96 4.79 -24.98
CA LEU A 74 -8.01 4.70 -26.44
C LEU A 74 -9.46 4.58 -26.91
N LYS A 75 -9.76 5.21 -28.05
CA LYS A 75 -11.03 4.97 -28.75
C LYS A 75 -11.10 3.52 -29.25
N PRO A 76 -12.31 2.95 -29.45
CA PRO A 76 -12.46 1.57 -29.90
C PRO A 76 -11.63 1.23 -31.14
N GLU A 77 -11.55 2.13 -32.11
CA GLU A 77 -10.78 2.00 -33.34
C GLU A 77 -9.25 2.00 -33.13
N GLU A 78 -8.75 2.64 -32.08
CA GLU A 78 -7.31 2.75 -31.77
C GLU A 78 -6.77 1.52 -31.02
N ARG A 79 -7.67 0.73 -30.40
CA ARG A 79 -7.30 -0.46 -29.62
C ARG A 79 -6.70 -1.57 -30.47
N GLN A 80 -7.19 -1.74 -31.71
CA GLN A 80 -6.65 -2.75 -32.62
C GLN A 80 -5.22 -2.41 -33.04
N MET A 81 -4.94 -1.14 -33.33
CA MET A 81 -3.59 -0.67 -33.66
C MET A 81 -2.61 -0.87 -32.48
N ALA A 82 -3.06 -0.62 -31.24
CA ALA A 82 -2.25 -0.86 -30.05
C ALA A 82 -1.93 -2.35 -29.85
N LEU A 83 -2.91 -3.25 -30.08
CA LEU A 83 -2.69 -4.70 -30.05
C LEU A 83 -1.68 -5.12 -31.11
N ASP A 84 -1.83 -4.64 -32.34
CA ASP A 84 -0.95 -4.98 -33.45
C ASP A 84 0.50 -4.56 -33.15
N LEU A 85 0.72 -3.37 -32.56
CA LEU A 85 2.05 -2.90 -32.13
C LEU A 85 2.67 -3.80 -31.05
N LEU A 86 1.89 -4.17 -30.03
CA LEU A 86 2.38 -5.03 -28.94
C LEU A 86 2.74 -6.44 -29.42
N MET A 87 2.03 -6.96 -30.42
CA MET A 87 2.30 -8.29 -30.98
C MET A 87 3.47 -8.31 -31.97
N LYS A 88 3.80 -7.17 -32.59
CA LYS A 88 4.85 -7.09 -33.63
C LYS A 88 6.27 -7.03 -33.08
N ASP A 89 6.43 -6.47 -31.88
CA ASP A 89 7.74 -6.30 -31.22
C ASP A 89 8.06 -7.42 -30.20
N GLY A 90 7.21 -8.46 -30.11
CA GLY A 90 7.35 -9.60 -29.20
C GLY A 90 8.04 -10.84 -29.78
N ALA A 91 8.83 -10.70 -30.87
CA ALA A 91 9.61 -11.78 -31.50
C ALA A 91 11.12 -11.56 -31.36
#